data_AF-A0A3A9C5P1-F1
#
_entry.id   AF-A0A3A9C5P1-F1
#
_cell.length_a   1.000
_cell.length_b   1.000
_cell.length_c   1.000
_cell.angle_alpha   90.00
_cell.angle_beta   90.00
_cell.angle_gamma   90.00
#
_symmetry.space_group_name_H-M   'P 1'
#
loop_
_entity.id
_entity.type
_entity.pdbx_description
1 polymer ?
#
loop_
_entity_poly.entity_id
_entity_poly.type
_entity_poly.pdbx_seq_one_letter_code
_entity_poly.pdbx_strand_id
1 'polypeptide(L)'
;MTLGEWIKDDAEDLAIEIANDIAKDMAQDMAKNIAQDLIEQSTRQTVIKTTAEAVLDILELRYSITPEIHQKILSESDIHTLKIWHKLAVTSTSLEDFILKM
;
A
#
# COMPACT_ATOMS: atom_id res chain seq x y z
N MET A 1 -46.85 9.82 35.37
CA MET A 1 -46.42 9.03 34.21
C MET A 1 -47.52 8.05 33.88
N THR A 2 -48.11 8.17 32.70
CA THR A 2 -49.12 7.23 32.19
C THR A 2 -48.43 6.07 31.48
N LEU A 3 -49.11 4.93 31.35
CA LEU A 3 -48.56 3.75 30.67
C LEU A 3 -48.12 4.06 29.22
N GLY A 4 -48.79 5.00 28.54
CA GLY A 4 -48.44 5.44 27.19
C GLY A 4 -47.16 6.28 27.13
N GLU A 5 -46.85 7.06 28.17
CA GLU A 5 -45.59 7.80 28.28
C GLU A 5 -44.42 6.83 28.53
N TRP A 6 -44.61 5.84 29.41
CA TRP A 6 -43.56 4.84 29.70
C TRP A 6 -43.19 4.00 28.47
N ILE A 7 -44.18 3.52 27.69
CA ILE A 7 -43.94 2.75 26.46
C ILE A 7 -43.21 3.59 25.41
N LYS A 8 -43.50 4.89 25.35
CA LYS A 8 -42.85 5.80 24.40
C LYS A 8 -41.41 6.06 24.80
N ASP A 9 -41.15 6.34 26.07
CA ASP A 9 -39.79 6.57 26.59
C ASP A 9 -38.92 5.31 26.40
N ASP A 10 -39.45 4.12 26.70
CA ASP A 10 -38.75 2.83 26.52
C ASP A 10 -38.43 2.55 25.03
N ALA A 11 -39.35 2.89 24.12
CA ALA A 11 -39.12 2.77 22.69
C ALA A 11 -38.10 3.79 22.16
N GLU A 12 -38.07 5.01 22.71
CA GLU A 12 -37.07 6.02 22.38
C GLU A 12 -35.68 5.62 22.88
N ASP A 13 -35.56 5.10 24.11
CA ASP A 13 -34.30 4.61 24.67
C ASP A 13 -33.75 3.43 23.86
N LEU A 14 -34.60 2.46 23.49
CA LEU A 14 -34.19 1.33 22.65
C LEU A 14 -33.74 1.80 21.25
N ALA A 15 -34.43 2.78 20.67
CA ALA A 15 -34.04 3.33 19.37
C ALA A 15 -32.68 4.05 19.43
N ILE A 16 -32.40 4.76 20.53
CA ILE A 16 -31.11 5.42 20.77
C ILE A 16 -30.00 4.38 20.96
N GLU A 17 -30.23 3.32 21.71
CA GLU A 17 -29.26 2.25 21.92
C GLU A 17 -28.91 1.56 20.60
N ILE A 18 -29.92 1.15 19.82
CA ILE A 18 -29.72 0.54 18.50
C ILE A 18 -28.97 1.49 17.56
N ALA A 19 -29.33 2.79 17.54
CA ALA A 19 -28.66 3.77 16.70
C ALA A 19 -27.17 3.96 17.10
N ASN A 20 -26.87 3.96 18.39
CA ASN A 20 -25.51 4.07 18.90
C ASN A 20 -24.67 2.84 18.56
N ASP A 21 -25.22 1.63 18.70
CA ASP A 21 -24.52 0.40 18.35
C ASP A 21 -24.24 0.32 16.85
N ILE A 22 -25.22 0.65 16.00
CA ILE A 22 -25.02 0.73 14.54
C ILE A 22 -23.92 1.76 14.20
N ALA A 23 -23.95 2.95 14.81
CA ALA A 23 -22.95 3.98 14.57
C ALA A 23 -21.54 3.53 15.00
N LYS A 24 -21.44 2.82 16.12
CA LYS A 24 -20.18 2.28 16.64
C LYS A 24 -19.62 1.20 15.72
N ASP A 25 -20.44 0.26 15.28
CA ASP A 25 -20.03 -0.82 14.38
C ASP A 25 -19.56 -0.24 13.03
N MET A 26 -20.30 0.72 12.47
CA MET A 26 -19.90 1.43 11.25
C MET A 26 -18.57 2.16 11.40
N ALA A 27 -18.33 2.82 12.53
CA ALA A 27 -17.06 3.50 12.80
C ALA A 27 -15.89 2.51 12.93
N GLN A 28 -16.11 1.36 13.58
CA GLN A 28 -15.11 0.31 13.71
C GLN A 28 -14.76 -0.32 12.36
N ASP A 29 -15.76 -0.65 11.53
CA ASP A 29 -15.54 -1.20 10.20
C ASP A 29 -14.80 -0.22 9.29
N MET A 30 -15.15 1.07 9.34
CA MET A 30 -14.43 2.12 8.59
C MET A 30 -12.97 2.22 9.04
N ALA A 31 -12.69 2.24 10.34
CA ALA A 31 -11.33 2.31 10.86
C ALA A 31 -10.51 1.08 10.46
N LYS A 32 -11.11 -0.11 10.49
CA LYS A 32 -10.46 -1.35 10.07
C LYS A 32 -10.12 -1.35 8.58
N ASN A 33 -11.05 -0.92 7.72
CA ASN A 33 -10.82 -0.83 6.28
C ASN A 33 -9.71 0.17 5.95
N ILE A 34 -9.71 1.36 6.58
CA ILE A 34 -8.64 2.35 6.40
C ILE A 34 -7.29 1.79 6.84
N ALA A 35 -7.23 1.12 7.99
CA ALA A 35 -6.00 0.52 8.48
C ALA A 35 -5.48 -0.58 7.54
N GLN A 36 -6.38 -1.43 7.01
CA GLN A 36 -6.01 -2.46 6.06
C GLN A 36 -5.48 -1.87 4.76
N ASP A 37 -6.15 -0.87 4.17
CA ASP A 37 -5.70 -0.19 2.96
C ASP A 37 -4.32 0.46 3.15
N LEU A 38 -4.08 1.10 4.31
CA LEU A 38 -2.78 1.69 4.63
C LEU A 38 -1.67 0.64 4.75
N ILE A 39 -1.96 -0.51 5.39
CA ILE A 39 -1.00 -1.62 5.50
C ILE A 39 -0.71 -2.20 4.12
N GLU A 40 -1.72 -2.42 3.29
CA GLU A 40 -1.54 -2.94 1.93
C GLU A 40 -0.72 -1.98 1.06
N GLN A 41 -1.02 -0.68 1.10
CA GLN A 41 -0.24 0.34 0.39
C GLN A 41 1.22 0.39 0.88
N SER A 42 1.43 0.39 2.20
CA SER A 42 2.78 0.41 2.79
C SER A 42 3.58 -0.84 2.41
N THR A 43 2.92 -2.01 2.41
CA THR A 43 3.54 -3.28 2.01
C THR A 43 3.91 -3.26 0.53
N ARG A 44 3.02 -2.77 -0.34
CA ARG A 44 3.31 -2.61 -1.78
C ARG A 44 4.49 -1.68 -2.02
N GLN A 45 4.51 -0.50 -1.39
CA GLN A 45 5.63 0.44 -1.51
C GLN A 45 6.95 -0.18 -1.01
N THR A 46 6.91 -0.93 0.08
CA THR A 46 8.08 -1.65 0.60
C THR A 46 8.59 -2.66 -0.42
N VAL A 47 7.71 -3.45 -1.04
CA VAL A 47 8.11 -4.43 -2.07
C VAL A 47 8.68 -3.73 -3.32
N ILE A 48 8.08 -2.62 -3.76
CA ILE A 48 8.59 -1.81 -4.88
C ILE A 48 10.01 -1.33 -4.57
N LYS A 49 10.19 -0.67 -3.42
CA LYS A 49 11.49 -0.12 -3.00
C LYS A 49 12.55 -1.21 -2.89
N THR A 50 12.26 -2.31 -2.21
CA THR A 50 13.21 -3.43 -2.07
C THR A 50 13.55 -4.08 -3.41
N THR A 51 12.61 -4.14 -4.36
CA THR A 51 12.89 -4.63 -5.71
C THR A 51 13.80 -3.67 -6.47
N ALA A 52 13.55 -2.36 -6.38
CA ALA A 52 14.39 -1.33 -6.98
C ALA A 52 15.82 -1.35 -6.42
N GLU A 53 15.97 -1.46 -5.10
CA GLU A 53 17.26 -1.64 -4.42
C GLU A 53 17.97 -2.90 -4.92
N ALA A 54 17.27 -4.03 -5.06
CA ALA A 54 17.88 -5.26 -5.60
C ALA A 54 18.38 -5.12 -7.05
N VAL A 55 17.68 -4.36 -7.91
CA VAL A 55 18.16 -4.03 -9.25
C VAL A 55 19.47 -3.25 -9.17
N LEU A 56 19.52 -2.25 -8.29
CA LEU A 56 20.71 -1.40 -8.09
C LEU A 56 21.88 -2.20 -7.55
N ASP A 57 21.69 -3.03 -6.52
CA ASP A 57 22.74 -3.87 -5.95
C ASP A 57 23.42 -4.75 -7.01
N ILE A 58 22.64 -5.34 -7.92
CA ILE A 58 23.17 -6.18 -9.02
C ILE A 58 23.98 -5.33 -10.01
N LEU A 59 23.47 -4.14 -10.34
CA LEU A 59 24.13 -3.24 -11.27
C LEU A 59 25.40 -2.63 -10.66
N GLU A 60 25.40 -2.25 -9.39
CA GLU A 60 26.55 -1.67 -8.66
C GLU A 60 27.65 -2.71 -8.45
N LEU A 61 27.28 -3.98 -8.26
CA LEU A 61 28.23 -5.08 -8.17
C LEU A 61 28.99 -5.31 -9.48
N ARG A 62 28.35 -5.03 -10.63
CA ARG A 62 28.89 -5.34 -11.97
C ARG A 62 29.45 -4.12 -12.70
N TYR A 63 28.92 -2.93 -12.42
CA TYR A 63 29.16 -1.70 -13.18
C TYR A 63 29.17 -0.47 -12.26
N SER A 64 29.85 0.60 -12.67
CA SER A 64 29.69 1.91 -12.05
C SER A 64 28.42 2.58 -12.58
N ILE A 65 27.39 2.67 -11.76
CA ILE A 65 26.12 3.32 -12.12
C ILE A 65 26.21 4.82 -11.91
N THR A 66 25.61 5.61 -12.80
CA THR A 66 25.48 7.06 -12.61
C THR A 66 24.26 7.42 -11.74
N PRO A 67 24.27 8.59 -11.07
CA PRO A 67 23.16 9.01 -10.22
C PRO A 67 21.81 9.10 -10.95
N GLU A 68 21.81 9.38 -12.27
CA GLU A 68 20.60 9.48 -13.08
C GLU A 68 19.88 8.14 -13.20
N ILE A 69 20.64 7.07 -13.45
CA ILE A 69 20.08 5.71 -13.53
C ILE A 69 19.64 5.23 -12.15
N HIS A 70 20.40 5.56 -11.11
CA HIS A 70 20.04 5.28 -9.73
C HIS A 70 18.69 5.91 -9.36
N GLN A 71 18.50 7.20 -9.68
CA GLN A 71 17.22 7.88 -9.44
C GLN A 71 16.09 7.36 -10.31
N LYS A 72 16.35 7.02 -11.59
CA LYS A 72 15.34 6.44 -12.47
C LYS A 72 14.79 5.12 -11.91
N ILE A 73 15.66 4.26 -11.39
CA ILE A 73 15.25 2.97 -10.79
C ILE A 73 14.47 3.18 -9.49
N LEU A 74 14.90 4.08 -8.61
CA LEU A 74 14.19 4.39 -7.36
C LEU A 74 12.85 5.11 -7.57
N SER A 75 12.71 5.86 -8.66
CA SER A 75 11.48 6.57 -9.00
C SER A 75 10.43 5.66 -9.64
N GLU A 76 10.80 4.43 -10.01
CA GLU A 76 9.86 3.49 -10.62
C GLU A 76 8.87 2.96 -9.58
N SER A 77 7.59 3.08 -9.91
CA SER A 77 6.48 2.69 -9.04
C SER A 77 5.79 1.41 -9.50
N ASP A 78 6.05 0.98 -10.74
CA ASP A 78 5.53 -0.28 -11.25
C ASP A 78 6.44 -1.47 -10.89
N ILE A 79 5.91 -2.35 -10.03
CA ILE A 79 6.58 -3.59 -9.63
C ILE A 79 6.86 -4.52 -10.81
N HIS A 80 6.03 -4.52 -11.86
CA HIS A 80 6.26 -5.39 -13.02
C HIS A 80 7.47 -4.93 -13.83
N THR A 81 7.57 -3.63 -14.08
CA THR A 81 8.72 -2.99 -14.71
C THR A 81 9.99 -3.24 -13.90
N LEU A 82 9.96 -3.05 -12.58
CA LEU A 82 11.11 -3.36 -11.71
C LEU A 82 11.54 -4.83 -11.76
N LYS A 83 10.60 -5.78 -11.84
CA LYS A 83 10.93 -7.21 -12.01
C LYS A 83 11.57 -7.50 -13.36
N ILE A 84 11.12 -6.84 -14.43
CA ILE A 84 11.75 -6.93 -15.75
C ILE A 84 13.18 -6.38 -15.67
N TRP A 85 13.36 -5.21 -15.08
CA TRP A 85 14.67 -4.61 -14.88
C TRP A 85 15.57 -5.47 -13.99
N HIS A 86 15.05 -6.12 -12.95
CA HIS A 86 15.84 -7.06 -12.14
C HIS A 86 16.36 -8.22 -12.99
N LYS A 87 15.51 -8.82 -13.83
CA LYS A 87 15.93 -9.86 -14.76
C LYS A 87 16.95 -9.34 -15.79
N LEU A 88 16.76 -8.12 -16.28
CA LEU A 88 17.72 -7.46 -17.19
C LEU A 88 19.06 -7.21 -16.49
N ALA A 89 19.09 -6.71 -15.26
CA ALA A 89 20.33 -6.47 -14.52
C ALA A 89 21.16 -7.76 -14.35
N VAL A 90 20.49 -8.90 -14.15
CA VAL A 90 21.15 -10.22 -14.09
C VAL A 90 21.63 -10.69 -15.46
N THR A 91 20.85 -10.48 -16.52
CA THR A 91 21.10 -11.08 -17.86
C THR A 91 21.90 -10.19 -18.81
N SER A 92 21.86 -8.87 -18.64
CA SER A 92 22.55 -7.91 -19.48
C SER A 92 24.06 -8.07 -19.36
N THR A 93 24.74 -8.02 -20.49
CA THR A 93 26.20 -8.17 -20.59
C THR A 93 26.94 -6.85 -20.40
N SER A 94 26.24 -5.71 -20.49
CA SER A 94 26.77 -4.38 -20.22
C SER A 94 25.70 -3.46 -19.61
N LEU A 95 26.14 -2.36 -18.99
CA LEU A 95 25.26 -1.31 -18.48
C LEU A 95 24.47 -0.63 -19.62
N GLU A 96 25.09 -0.44 -20.79
CA GLU A 96 24.43 0.13 -21.97
C GLU A 96 23.30 -0.76 -22.51
N ASP A 97 23.51 -2.09 -22.54
CA ASP A 97 22.48 -3.05 -22.93
C ASP A 97 21.29 -3.03 -21.95
N PHE A 98 21.57 -2.85 -20.67
CA PHE A 98 20.54 -2.66 -19.66
C PHE A 98 19.77 -1.36 -19.89
N ILE A 99 20.46 -0.23 -20.06
CA ILE A 99 19.84 1.10 -20.26
C ILE A 99 19.01 1.16 -21.55
N LEU A 100 19.42 0.45 -22.61
CA LEU A 100 18.67 0.40 -23.87
C LEU A 100 17.37 -0.40 -23.76
N LYS A 101 17.29 -1.36 -22.83
CA LYS A 101 16.15 -2.26 -22.65
C LYS A 101 15.24 -1.88 -21.47
N MET A 102 15.64 -0.88 -20.69
CA MET A 102 14.90 -0.38 -19.53
C MET A 102 13.89 0.71 -19.92
#